data_AF-A0A7C4BCP8-F1
#
_entry.id   AF-A0A7C4BCP8-F1
#
_cell.length_a   1.000
_cell.length_b   1.000
_cell.length_c   1.000
_cell.angle_alpha   90.00
_cell.angle_beta   90.00
_cell.angle_gamma   90.00
#
_symmetry.space_group_name_H-M   'P 1'
#
loop_
_entity.id
_entity.type
_entity.pdbx_description
1 polymer ?
#
loop_
_entity_poly.entity_id
_entity_poly.type
_entity_poly.pdbx_seq_one_letter_code
_entity_poly.pdbx_strand_id
1 'polypeptide(L)' 'MPSHGSLTKAGKVRSQTPKIPPKPKRNLVPRVRNRREYWIRQRKAQGLPVPTIVPPSSVPRKSAS' A
#
# COMPACT_ATOMS: atom_id res chain seq x y z
N MET A 1 -44.18 26.64 -2.95
CA MET A 1 -42.81 26.08 -3.02
C MET A 1 -42.88 24.72 -3.69
N PRO A 2 -42.07 24.43 -4.72
CA PRO A 2 -42.03 23.09 -5.30
C PRO A 2 -41.31 22.13 -4.33
N SER A 3 -42.04 21.16 -3.80
CA SER A 3 -41.55 20.25 -2.75
C SER A 3 -40.61 19.16 -3.24
N HIS A 4 -40.46 18.99 -4.56
CA HIS A 4 -39.73 17.89 -5.17
C HIS A 4 -38.63 18.40 -6.12
N GLY A 5 -37.37 18.20 -5.72
CA GLY A 5 -36.19 18.49 -6.54
C GLY A 5 -35.86 17.38 -7.55
N SER A 6 -34.98 17.67 -8.52
CA SER A 6 -34.59 16.71 -9.55
C SER A 6 -33.77 15.55 -8.98
N LEU A 7 -34.29 14.32 -9.12
CA LEU A 7 -33.62 13.08 -8.70
C LEU A 7 -32.50 12.64 -9.66
N THR A 8 -32.38 13.28 -10.83
CA THR A 8 -31.45 12.88 -11.91
C THR A 8 -29.97 12.89 -11.53
N LYS A 9 -29.59 13.66 -10.49
CA LYS A 9 -28.20 13.76 -10.02
C LYS A 9 -27.84 12.70 -8.96
N ALA A 10 -28.80 11.92 -8.50
CA ALA A 10 -28.56 10.91 -7.47
C ALA A 10 -27.52 9.88 -7.96
N GLY A 11 -26.43 9.70 -7.21
CA GLY A 11 -25.43 8.68 -7.48
C GLY A 11 -24.53 8.89 -8.71
N LYS A 12 -24.72 9.97 -9.50
CA LYS A 12 -23.97 10.25 -10.74
C LYS A 12 -22.44 10.10 -10.58
N VAL A 13 -21.88 10.68 -9.53
CA VAL A 13 -20.43 10.64 -9.30
C VAL A 13 -19.93 9.22 -9.00
N ARG A 14 -20.73 8.44 -8.25
CA ARG A 14 -20.36 7.07 -7.87
C ARG A 14 -20.43 6.12 -9.06
N SER A 15 -21.39 6.29 -9.97
CA SER A 15 -21.51 5.49 -11.19
C SER A 15 -20.49 5.89 -12.27
N GLN A 16 -20.11 7.16 -12.34
CA GLN A 16 -19.06 7.64 -13.24
C GLN A 16 -17.65 7.20 -12.85
N THR A 17 -17.43 6.85 -11.58
CA THR A 17 -16.09 6.46 -11.10
C THR A 17 -15.78 5.02 -11.50
N PRO A 18 -14.75 4.75 -12.34
CA PRO A 18 -14.40 3.40 -12.74
C PRO A 18 -13.93 2.55 -11.55
N LYS A 19 -14.37 1.29 -11.48
CA LYS A 19 -14.00 0.38 -10.38
C LYS A 19 -12.59 -0.17 -10.59
N ILE A 20 -11.64 0.28 -9.77
CA ILE A 20 -10.26 -0.24 -9.75
C ILE A 20 -10.17 -1.44 -8.80
N PRO A 21 -9.57 -2.57 -9.20
CA PRO A 21 -9.37 -3.71 -8.32
C PRO A 21 -8.36 -3.40 -7.20
N PRO A 22 -8.52 -3.97 -6.00
CA PRO A 22 -7.57 -3.78 -4.91
C PRO A 22 -6.22 -4.45 -5.23
N LYS A 23 -5.12 -3.79 -4.87
CA LYS A 23 -3.78 -4.41 -4.91
C LYS A 23 -3.68 -5.48 -3.81
N PRO A 24 -3.10 -6.67 -4.09
CA PRO A 24 -2.90 -7.68 -3.06
C PRO A 24 -1.97 -7.16 -1.96
N LYS A 25 -2.38 -7.31 -0.70
CA LYS A 25 -1.60 -6.88 0.47
C LYS A 25 -1.03 -8.10 1.19
N ARG A 26 0.28 -8.13 1.40
CA ARG A 26 0.97 -9.11 2.28
C ARG A 26 1.49 -8.43 3.54
N ASN A 27 0.57 -8.05 4.41
CA ASN A 27 0.93 -7.48 5.70
C ASN A 27 1.52 -8.56 6.61
N LEU A 28 2.60 -8.22 7.31
CA LEU A 28 3.18 -9.10 8.32
C LEU A 28 2.25 -9.14 9.55
N VAL A 29 2.26 -10.27 10.27
CA VAL A 29 1.56 -10.36 11.56
C VAL A 29 2.06 -9.29 12.53
N PRO A 30 1.20 -8.75 13.42
CA PRO A 30 1.53 -7.58 14.25
C PRO A 30 2.84 -7.71 15.04
N ARG A 31 3.10 -8.89 15.63
CA ARG A 31 4.32 -9.17 16.38
C ARG A 31 5.59 -9.03 15.53
N VAL A 32 5.56 -9.49 14.28
CA VAL A 32 6.70 -9.40 13.35
C VAL A 32 6.84 -7.98 12.82
N ARG A 33 5.73 -7.32 12.47
CA ARG A 33 5.72 -5.93 12.01
C ARG A 33 6.32 -4.99 13.07
N ASN A 34 5.85 -5.07 14.31
CA ASN A 34 6.28 -4.20 15.39
C ASN A 34 7.77 -4.40 15.73
N ARG A 35 8.27 -5.65 15.71
CA ARG A 35 9.70 -5.94 15.87
C ARG A 35 10.54 -5.31 14.76
N ARG A 36 10.12 -5.47 13.51
CA ARG A 36 10.80 -4.87 12.35
C ARG A 36 10.83 -3.35 12.44
N GLU A 37 9.70 -2.73 12.77
CA GLU A 37 9.60 -1.26 12.89
C GLU A 37 10.40 -0.70 14.04
N TYR A 38 10.44 -1.38 15.19
CA TYR A 38 11.32 -1.01 16.30
C TYR A 38 12.79 -1.00 15.84
N TRP A 39 13.24 -2.09 15.20
CA TRP A 39 14.60 -2.20 14.71
C TRP A 39 14.95 -1.17 13.63
N ILE A 40 14.03 -0.91 12.69
CA ILE A 40 14.19 0.15 11.67
C ILE A 40 14.36 1.52 12.35
N ARG A 41 13.53 1.83 13.35
CA ARG A 41 13.61 3.10 14.09
C ARG A 41 14.95 3.25 14.81
N GLN A 42 15.42 2.20 15.48
CA GLN A 42 16.70 2.20 16.18
C GLN A 42 17.88 2.42 15.20
N ARG A 43 17.90 1.73 14.05
CA ARG A 43 18.93 1.95 13.03
C ARG A 43 18.93 3.38 12.48
N LYS A 44 17.74 3.93 12.19
CA LYS A 44 17.61 5.32 11.74
C LYS A 44 18.14 6.30 12.78
N ALA A 45 17.86 6.09 14.07
CA ALA A 45 18.38 6.91 15.15
C ALA A 45 19.92 6.86 15.24
N GLN A 46 20.52 5.72 14.89
CA GLN A 46 21.97 5.55 14.81
C GLN A 46 22.60 6.07 13.50
N GLY A 47 21.80 6.66 12.58
CA GLY A 47 22.28 7.12 11.28
C GLY A 47 22.65 5.99 10.30
N LEU A 48 22.32 4.74 10.62
CA LEU A 48 22.65 3.59 9.80
C LEU A 48 21.63 3.43 8.65
N PRO A 49 22.07 3.01 7.46
CA PRO A 49 21.16 2.69 6.38
C PRO A 49 20.26 1.52 6.81
N VAL A 50 18.96 1.68 6.63
CA VAL A 50 18.00 0.58 6.78
C VAL A 50 18.19 -0.33 5.57
N PRO A 51 18.46 -1.63 5.73
CA PRO A 51 18.50 -2.50 4.58
C PRO A 51 17.13 -2.51 3.95
N THR A 52 17.04 -1.94 2.76
CA THR A 52 15.99 -2.22 1.80
C THR A 52 16.12 -3.70 1.47
N ILE A 53 15.45 -4.55 2.26
CA ILE A 53 15.06 -5.87 1.81
C ILE A 53 14.05 -5.62 0.68
N VAL A 54 14.58 -5.22 -0.48
CA VAL A 54 14.01 -5.66 -1.74
C VAL A 54 14.18 -7.18 -1.67
N PRO A 55 13.09 -7.97 -1.67
CA PRO A 55 13.24 -9.41 -1.78
C PRO A 55 14.12 -9.68 -3.02
N PRO A 56 15.12 -10.57 -2.94
CA PRO A 56 16.04 -10.85 -4.06
C PRO A 56 15.34 -11.38 -5.33
N SER A 57 14.01 -11.47 -5.34
CA SER A 57 13.20 -11.81 -6.51
C SER A 57 13.20 -10.76 -7.62
N SER A 58 13.69 -9.53 -7.37
CA SER A 58 13.80 -8.49 -8.41
C SER A 58 15.25 -8.17 -8.81
N VAL A 59 16.24 -8.90 -8.28
CA VAL A 59 17.60 -8.88 -8.83
C VAL A 59 17.68 -10.04 -9.81
N PRO A 60 17.82 -9.81 -11.13
CA PRO A 60 18.09 -10.90 -12.05
C PRO A 60 19.37 -11.58 -11.57
N ARG A 61 19.27 -12.84 -11.14
CA ARG A 61 20.46 -13.66 -10.89
C ARG A 61 21.18 -13.74 -12.24
N LYS A 62 22.36 -13.13 -12.34
CA LYS A 62 23.27 -13.36 -13.47
C LYS A 62 23.39 -14.88 -13.63
N SER A 63 22.85 -15.42 -14.70
CA SER A 63 23.08 -16.81 -15.09
C SER A 63 24.59 -16.97 -15.26
N ALA A 64 25.22 -17.76 -14.39
CA ALA A 64 26.57 -18.21 -14.62
C ALA A 64 26.58 -19.05 -15.90
N SER A 65 27.56 -18.76 -16.75
CA SER A 65 27.84 -19.39 -18.05
C SER A 65 27.99 -20.90 -17.99
#